data_AF-A0A4Y7Q7V7-F1
#
_entry.id   AF-A0A4Y7Q7V7-F1
#
_cell.length_a   1.000
_cell.length_b   1.000
_cell.length_c   1.000
_cell.angle_alpha   90.00
_cell.angle_beta   90.00
_cell.angle_gamma   90.00
#
_symmetry.space_group_name_H-M   'P 1'
#
loop_
_entity.id
_entity.type
_entity.pdbx_description
1 polymer ?
#
loop_
_entity_poly.entity_id
_entity_poly.type
_entity_poly.pdbx_seq_one_letter_code
_entity_poly.pdbx_strand_id
1 'polypeptide(L)'
;MGLGNGDLSSALGWVSIACWIVVYTPQIYENYKLKSGEGLSVFFVVIWLLGDLCNLAGAVMAGLLPTMIILAIYYTLCDIILLVQIYYYRYTHPVRIVAVPGVTVSNEAGEESPLLAGRGSDGSGKAKHESSRTTQVLLYSLALGFVIATGVVAWRASMNDRPDTGLPQEKDIIEWRSQLIGWTSALLYLGSRIPQIFKNFTTKCEGLSLALFMFAIAGNAAYVLSICTDSMEAQHLIANASWIAGSGLTILLDIFVLGQFFYFRSSERSFVEIDESVLDA
;
A
#
# COMPACT_ATOMS: atom_id res chain seq x y z
N MET A 1 34.50 11.53 6.12
CA MET A 1 33.73 12.08 4.98
C MET A 1 32.29 12.18 5.43
N GLY A 2 31.78 13.39 5.66
CA GLY A 2 30.34 13.58 5.90
C GLY A 2 29.58 13.34 4.60
N LEU A 3 28.43 12.66 4.65
CA LEU A 3 27.54 12.60 3.49
C LEU A 3 27.15 14.04 3.11
N GLY A 4 27.38 14.41 1.85
CA GLY A 4 26.82 15.65 1.31
C GLY A 4 25.31 15.53 1.14
N ASN A 5 24.63 16.67 1.09
CA ASN A 5 23.16 16.73 0.91
C ASN A 5 22.69 15.97 -0.36
N GLY A 6 23.41 16.09 -1.47
CA GLY A 6 23.08 15.35 -2.71
C GLY A 6 23.27 13.82 -2.61
N ASP A 7 24.21 13.37 -1.77
CA ASP A 7 24.40 11.93 -1.50
C ASP A 7 23.23 11.38 -0.67
N LEU A 8 22.77 12.14 0.32
CA LEU A 8 21.59 11.80 1.12
C LEU A 8 20.31 11.80 0.27
N SER A 9 20.12 12.81 -0.57
CA SER A 9 19.00 12.89 -1.51
C SER A 9 18.96 11.67 -2.43
N SER A 10 20.10 11.33 -3.05
CA SER A 10 20.19 10.17 -3.93
C SER A 10 19.91 8.86 -3.20
N ALA A 11 20.43 8.67 -1.97
CA ALA A 11 20.15 7.49 -1.17
C ALA A 11 18.65 7.34 -0.86
N LEU A 12 18.00 8.43 -0.48
CA LEU A 12 16.56 8.49 -0.22
C LEU A 12 15.73 8.18 -1.48
N GLY A 13 16.16 8.66 -2.64
CA GLY A 13 15.55 8.33 -3.93
C GLY A 13 15.58 6.83 -4.24
N TRP A 14 16.73 6.16 -4.03
CA TRP A 14 16.84 4.71 -4.21
C TRP A 14 16.01 3.91 -3.20
N VAL A 15 15.95 4.35 -1.94
CA VAL A 15 15.06 3.76 -0.94
C VAL A 15 13.60 3.90 -1.35
N SER A 16 13.20 5.07 -1.89
CA SER A 16 11.86 5.27 -2.41
C SER A 16 11.52 4.28 -3.52
N ILE A 17 12.39 4.16 -4.54
CA ILE A 17 12.21 3.22 -5.65
C ILE A 17 12.08 1.77 -5.12
N ALA A 18 12.93 1.38 -4.17
CA ALA A 18 12.88 0.04 -3.59
C ALA A 18 11.54 -0.24 -2.89
N CYS A 19 11.01 0.71 -2.11
CA CYS A 19 9.69 0.61 -1.50
C CYS A 19 8.57 0.48 -2.54
N TRP A 20 8.62 1.28 -3.61
CA TRP A 20 7.60 1.28 -4.65
C TRP A 20 7.62 0.02 -5.53
N ILE A 21 8.79 -0.58 -5.75
CA ILE A 21 8.86 -1.87 -6.45
C ILE A 21 8.09 -2.94 -5.68
N VAL A 22 8.18 -2.97 -4.35
CA VAL A 22 7.53 -4.03 -3.55
C VAL A 22 6.09 -3.72 -3.15
N VAL A 23 5.64 -2.47 -3.26
CA VAL A 23 4.42 -1.95 -2.60
C VAL A 23 3.16 -2.77 -2.88
N TYR A 24 2.95 -3.25 -4.10
CA TYR A 24 1.76 -4.01 -4.50
C TYR A 24 1.77 -5.46 -4.04
N THR A 25 2.96 -6.03 -3.82
CA THR A 25 3.17 -7.46 -3.55
C THR A 25 2.34 -7.96 -2.37
N PRO A 26 2.28 -7.27 -1.21
CA PRO A 26 1.55 -7.77 -0.05
C PRO A 26 0.05 -7.90 -0.32
N GLN A 27 -0.55 -6.98 -1.07
CA GLN A 27 -1.99 -7.04 -1.35
C GLN A 27 -2.32 -8.06 -2.43
N ILE A 28 -1.51 -8.17 -3.48
CA ILE A 28 -1.65 -9.22 -4.50
C ILE A 28 -1.57 -10.60 -3.84
N TYR A 29 -0.64 -10.76 -2.90
CA TYR A 29 -0.49 -11.99 -2.13
C TYR A 29 -1.67 -12.22 -1.18
N GLU A 30 -2.13 -11.21 -0.45
CA GLU A 30 -3.26 -11.33 0.47
C GLU A 30 -4.55 -11.74 -0.28
N ASN A 31 -4.84 -11.11 -1.41
CA ASN A 31 -5.95 -11.49 -2.28
C ASN A 31 -5.83 -12.96 -2.73
N TYR A 32 -4.62 -13.39 -3.13
CA TYR A 32 -4.38 -14.78 -3.53
C TYR A 32 -4.54 -15.77 -2.38
N LYS A 33 -4.10 -15.42 -1.17
CA LYS A 33 -4.17 -16.27 0.03
C LYS A 33 -5.59 -16.39 0.56
N LEU A 34 -6.30 -15.25 0.66
CA LEU A 34 -7.68 -15.19 1.13
C LEU A 34 -8.70 -15.63 0.08
N LYS A 35 -8.28 -15.74 -1.19
CA LYS A 35 -9.18 -15.98 -2.33
C LYS A 35 -10.34 -14.97 -2.37
N SER A 36 -10.07 -13.74 -1.96
CA SER A 36 -11.04 -12.66 -1.81
C SER A 36 -10.45 -11.33 -2.26
N GLY A 37 -11.27 -10.50 -2.91
CA GLY A 37 -10.97 -9.11 -3.28
C GLY A 37 -11.73 -8.08 -2.45
N GLU A 38 -12.26 -8.47 -1.28
CA GLU A 38 -13.11 -7.61 -0.47
C GLU A 38 -12.35 -6.54 0.32
N GLY A 39 -11.06 -6.71 0.57
CA GLY A 39 -10.29 -5.74 1.36
C GLY A 39 -10.07 -4.39 0.68
N LEU A 40 -9.82 -4.40 -0.63
CA LEU A 40 -9.60 -3.16 -1.38
C LEU A 40 -10.88 -2.63 -2.03
N SER A 41 -11.01 -1.31 -2.03
CA SER A 41 -12.03 -0.60 -2.79
C SER A 41 -11.71 -0.66 -4.28
N VAL A 42 -12.69 -1.06 -5.09
CA VAL A 42 -12.51 -1.06 -6.55
C VAL A 42 -12.27 0.35 -7.05
N PHE A 43 -12.99 1.34 -6.51
CA PHE A 43 -12.80 2.74 -6.88
C PHE A 43 -11.39 3.24 -6.52
N PHE A 44 -10.83 2.79 -5.39
CA PHE A 44 -9.44 3.11 -5.05
C PHE A 44 -8.49 2.61 -6.15
N VAL A 45 -8.59 1.34 -6.54
CA VAL A 45 -7.70 0.74 -7.55
C VAL A 45 -7.95 1.32 -8.95
N VAL A 46 -9.19 1.61 -9.33
CA VAL A 46 -9.50 2.22 -10.65
C VAL A 46 -8.93 3.63 -10.75
N ILE A 47 -9.07 4.44 -9.68
CA ILE A 47 -8.52 5.80 -9.69
C ILE A 47 -6.98 5.76 -9.66
N TRP A 48 -6.38 4.80 -8.96
CA TRP A 48 -4.94 4.52 -9.03
C TRP A 48 -4.48 4.20 -10.44
N LEU A 49 -5.17 3.26 -11.11
CA LEU A 49 -4.85 2.90 -12.50
C LEU A 49 -4.93 4.10 -13.43
N LEU A 50 -5.92 4.97 -13.27
CA LEU A 50 -6.01 6.21 -14.05
C LEU A 50 -4.81 7.13 -13.79
N GLY A 51 -4.39 7.26 -12.53
CA GLY A 51 -3.18 8.01 -12.16
C GLY A 51 -1.91 7.42 -12.78
N ASP A 52 -1.75 6.10 -12.72
CA ASP A 52 -0.60 5.39 -13.27
C ASP A 52 -0.54 5.47 -14.80
N LEU A 53 -1.69 5.41 -15.47
CA LEU A 53 -1.80 5.64 -16.92
C LEU A 53 -1.44 7.09 -17.29
N CYS A 54 -1.88 8.08 -16.51
CA CYS A 54 -1.47 9.48 -16.69
C CYS A 54 0.04 9.65 -16.52
N ASN A 55 0.62 9.02 -15.50
CA ASN A 55 2.06 9.04 -15.25
C ASN A 55 2.86 8.36 -16.36
N LEU A 56 2.41 7.20 -16.85
CA LEU A 56 3.04 6.51 -17.98
C LEU A 56 2.98 7.36 -19.26
N ALA A 57 1.81 7.92 -19.59
CA ALA A 57 1.66 8.79 -20.74
C ALA A 57 2.57 10.02 -20.63
N GLY A 58 2.63 10.64 -19.45
CA GLY A 58 3.52 11.77 -19.18
C GLY A 58 4.99 11.41 -19.32
N ALA A 59 5.42 10.27 -18.78
CA ALA A 59 6.79 9.81 -18.87
C ALA A 59 7.24 9.56 -20.32
N VAL A 60 6.36 8.97 -21.13
CA VAL A 60 6.63 8.73 -22.56
C VAL A 60 6.65 10.06 -23.34
N MET A 61 5.69 10.95 -23.10
CA MET A 61 5.59 12.23 -23.79
C MET A 61 6.76 13.15 -23.49
N ALA A 62 7.27 13.13 -22.26
CA ALA A 62 8.42 13.92 -21.83
C ALA A 62 9.76 13.27 -22.18
N GLY A 63 9.76 12.06 -22.76
CA GLY A 63 11.00 11.35 -23.12
C GLY A 63 11.88 11.05 -21.90
N LEU A 64 11.27 10.73 -20.75
CA LEU A 64 12.00 10.43 -19.52
C LEU A 64 12.91 9.19 -19.69
N LEU A 65 13.86 9.05 -18.78
CA LEU A 65 14.77 7.90 -18.72
C LEU A 65 13.99 6.58 -18.86
N PRO A 66 14.50 5.59 -19.63
CA PRO A 66 13.81 4.31 -19.84
C PRO A 66 13.44 3.58 -18.56
N THR A 67 14.22 3.74 -17.50
CA THR A 67 13.95 3.18 -16.18
C THR A 67 12.65 3.72 -15.57
N MET A 68 12.34 5.00 -15.73
CA MET A 68 11.10 5.61 -15.24
C MET A 68 9.89 5.14 -16.04
N ILE A 69 10.04 4.96 -17.35
CA ILE A 69 8.98 4.41 -18.21
C ILE A 69 8.71 2.94 -17.83
N ILE A 70 9.75 2.14 -17.60
CA ILE A 70 9.61 0.73 -17.16
C ILE A 70 8.88 0.67 -15.81
N LEU A 71 9.21 1.55 -14.85
CA LEU A 71 8.51 1.61 -13.57
C LEU A 71 7.03 1.98 -13.72
N ALA A 72 6.71 2.96 -14.58
CA ALA A 72 5.31 3.34 -14.83
C ALA A 72 4.51 2.21 -15.50
N ILE A 73 5.11 1.45 -16.41
CA ILE A 73 4.52 0.23 -16.98
C ILE A 73 4.29 -0.81 -15.88
N TYR A 74 5.30 -1.02 -15.02
CA TYR A 74 5.20 -1.97 -13.91
C TYR A 74 4.02 -1.66 -12.97
N TYR A 75 3.86 -0.40 -12.54
CA TYR A 75 2.75 0.00 -11.68
C TYR A 75 1.38 -0.20 -12.35
N THR A 76 1.26 0.20 -13.62
CA THR A 76 0.06 -0.03 -14.43
C THR A 76 -0.31 -1.52 -14.50
N LEU A 77 0.68 -2.40 -14.67
CA LEU A 77 0.45 -3.85 -14.68
C LEU A 77 0.02 -4.39 -13.32
N CYS A 78 0.63 -3.92 -12.23
CA CYS A 78 0.24 -4.29 -10.87
C CYS A 78 -1.22 -3.90 -10.57
N ASP A 79 -1.66 -2.72 -10.98
CA ASP A 79 -3.04 -2.27 -10.83
C ASP A 79 -4.02 -3.15 -11.61
N ILE A 80 -3.68 -3.50 -12.86
CA ILE A 80 -4.48 -4.42 -13.67
C ILE A 80 -4.57 -5.80 -12.99
N ILE A 81 -3.45 -6.33 -12.47
CA ILE A 81 -3.42 -7.61 -11.76
C ILE A 81 -4.34 -7.55 -10.52
N LEU A 82 -4.28 -6.47 -9.74
CA LEU A 82 -5.15 -6.28 -8.59
C LEU A 82 -6.62 -6.23 -8.98
N LEU A 83 -6.98 -5.47 -10.03
CA LEU A 83 -8.35 -5.42 -10.53
C LEU A 83 -8.83 -6.80 -10.98
N VAL A 84 -8.02 -7.52 -11.76
CA VAL A 84 -8.33 -8.87 -12.21
C VAL A 84 -8.56 -9.79 -11.03
N GLN A 85 -7.69 -9.78 -10.02
CA GLN A 85 -7.90 -10.58 -8.81
C GLN A 85 -9.20 -10.22 -8.08
N ILE A 86 -9.50 -8.92 -7.93
CA ILE A 86 -10.71 -8.48 -7.25
C ILE A 86 -11.95 -9.01 -7.98
N TYR A 87 -12.05 -8.82 -9.29
CA TYR A 87 -13.19 -9.30 -10.06
C TYR A 87 -13.27 -10.82 -10.12
N TYR A 88 -12.13 -11.49 -10.33
CA TYR A 88 -12.06 -12.94 -10.40
C TYR A 88 -12.53 -13.60 -9.09
N TYR A 89 -12.05 -13.14 -7.94
CA TYR A 89 -12.43 -13.72 -6.66
C TYR A 89 -13.86 -13.37 -6.25
N ARG A 90 -14.35 -12.16 -6.54
CA ARG A 90 -15.76 -11.80 -6.30
C ARG A 90 -16.73 -12.63 -7.14
N TYR A 91 -16.34 -12.94 -8.38
CA TYR A 91 -17.15 -13.75 -9.27
C TYR A 91 -17.14 -15.23 -8.86
N THR A 92 -15.98 -15.77 -8.49
CA THR A 92 -15.83 -17.21 -8.16
C THR A 92 -16.26 -17.54 -6.72
N HIS A 93 -16.22 -16.57 -5.81
CA HIS A 93 -16.56 -16.75 -4.39
C HIS A 93 -17.55 -15.67 -3.92
N PRO A 94 -18.77 -15.61 -4.48
CA PRO A 94 -19.76 -14.65 -4.05
C PRO A 94 -20.20 -14.94 -2.61
N VAL A 95 -20.17 -13.92 -1.74
CA VAL A 95 -20.71 -14.01 -0.38
C VAL A 95 -22.22 -14.26 -0.49
N ARG A 96 -22.65 -15.49 -0.21
CA ARG A 96 -24.08 -15.83 -0.12
C ARG A 96 -24.64 -15.27 1.18
N ILE A 97 -25.26 -14.09 1.12
CA ILE A 97 -26.09 -13.60 2.22
C ILE A 97 -27.32 -14.49 2.28
N VAL A 98 -27.35 -15.41 3.24
CA VAL A 98 -28.58 -16.10 3.62
C VAL A 98 -29.44 -15.08 4.34
N ALA A 99 -30.42 -14.51 3.64
CA ALA A 99 -31.42 -13.64 4.25
C ALA A 99 -32.30 -14.49 5.17
N VAL A 100 -32.19 -14.27 6.48
CA VAL A 100 -33.09 -14.89 7.47
C VAL A 100 -34.18 -13.88 7.83
N PRO A 101 -35.42 -14.09 7.37
CA PRO A 101 -36.58 -13.80 8.18
C PRO A 101 -37.15 -15.14 8.69
N GLY A 102 -36.52 -15.66 9.75
CA GLY A 102 -36.99 -16.81 10.54
C GLY A 102 -36.67 -18.23 10.03
N VAL A 103 -35.73 -18.43 9.09
CA VAL A 103 -35.65 -19.66 8.28
C VAL A 103 -34.37 -20.48 8.46
N THR A 104 -34.62 -21.80 8.45
CA THR A 104 -33.85 -23.00 8.79
C THR A 104 -32.60 -23.30 7.97
N VAL A 105 -31.62 -23.80 8.74
CA VAL A 105 -30.41 -24.56 8.40
C VAL A 105 -30.77 -25.86 7.66
N SER A 106 -30.19 -26.18 6.50
CA SER A 106 -29.03 -27.07 6.27
C SER A 106 -29.10 -27.51 4.79
N ASN A 107 -28.02 -27.89 4.09
CA ASN A 107 -27.49 -29.25 4.15
C ASN A 107 -26.10 -29.41 3.49
N GLU A 108 -25.21 -28.43 3.61
CA GLU A 108 -23.76 -28.62 3.37
C GLU A 108 -22.94 -28.35 4.63
N ALA A 109 -23.57 -28.51 5.80
CA ALA A 109 -22.82 -28.95 6.97
C ALA A 109 -22.35 -30.38 6.65
N GLY A 110 -21.06 -30.54 6.34
CA GLY A 110 -20.46 -31.86 6.38
C GLY A 110 -20.72 -32.48 7.74
N GLU A 111 -20.94 -33.79 7.77
CA GLU A 111 -21.37 -34.61 8.92
C GLU A 111 -20.45 -34.47 10.16
N GLU A 112 -19.30 -33.80 10.04
CA GLU A 112 -18.33 -33.55 11.11
C GLU A 112 -18.42 -32.14 11.76
N SER A 113 -19.42 -31.33 11.41
CA SER A 113 -19.54 -29.95 11.92
C SER A 113 -20.48 -29.90 13.13
N PRO A 114 -20.00 -29.59 14.36
CA PRO A 114 -20.87 -29.54 15.52
C PRO A 114 -21.76 -28.30 15.47
N LEU A 115 -23.09 -28.54 15.49
CA LEU A 115 -24.14 -27.53 15.32
C LEU A 115 -24.46 -26.75 16.61
N LEU A 116 -23.89 -27.19 17.74
CA LEU A 116 -23.85 -26.49 19.02
C LEU A 116 -22.55 -26.93 19.70
N ALA A 117 -21.61 -26.02 19.99
CA ALA A 117 -20.46 -26.33 20.84
C ALA A 117 -20.94 -26.43 22.29
N GLY A 118 -21.55 -27.56 22.63
CA GLY A 118 -21.82 -27.94 24.01
C GLY A 118 -20.49 -28.13 24.75
N ARG A 119 -20.32 -27.36 25.82
CA ARG A 119 -19.27 -27.45 26.85
C ARG A 119 -18.94 -28.93 27.18
N GLY A 120 -17.75 -29.38 26.80
CA GLY A 120 -17.24 -30.73 27.08
C GLY A 120 -15.73 -30.77 26.83
N SER A 121 -14.98 -31.11 27.86
CA SER A 121 -13.51 -31.06 27.89
C SER A 121 -12.84 -32.16 27.07
N ASP A 122 -11.53 -31.96 26.91
CA ASP A 122 -10.51 -32.94 26.53
C ASP A 122 -10.36 -33.27 25.04
N GLY A 123 -9.42 -32.56 24.42
CA GLY A 123 -8.84 -32.92 23.14
C GLY A 123 -7.78 -31.92 22.73
N SER A 124 -6.51 -32.23 22.98
CA SER A 124 -5.33 -31.49 22.53
C SER A 124 -5.27 -31.42 20.99
N GLY A 125 -6.09 -30.54 20.41
CA GLY A 125 -6.02 -30.13 19.02
C GLY A 125 -5.04 -28.98 18.92
N LYS A 126 -3.94 -29.18 18.21
CA LYS A 126 -2.97 -28.12 17.89
C LYS A 126 -3.71 -26.94 17.25
N ALA A 127 -3.89 -25.87 18.01
CA ALA A 127 -4.38 -24.60 17.50
C ALA A 127 -3.50 -24.21 16.30
N LYS A 128 -4.12 -24.13 15.11
CA LYS A 128 -3.50 -23.49 13.94
C LYS A 128 -3.05 -22.12 14.42
N HIS A 129 -1.75 -21.89 14.41
CA HIS A 129 -1.11 -20.65 14.87
C HIS A 129 -1.64 -19.48 14.04
N GLU A 130 -2.74 -18.88 14.47
CA GLU A 130 -3.20 -17.59 13.99
C GLU A 130 -2.07 -16.61 14.27
N SER A 131 -1.37 -16.19 13.22
CA SER A 131 -0.19 -15.34 13.36
C SER A 131 -0.57 -14.08 14.14
N SER A 132 -0.09 -13.99 15.39
CA SER A 132 -0.38 -12.87 16.28
C SER A 132 -0.16 -11.54 15.57
N ARG A 133 -1.04 -10.57 15.83
CA ARG A 133 -0.99 -9.21 15.27
C ARG A 133 0.40 -8.58 15.39
N THR A 134 1.04 -8.80 16.53
CA THR A 134 2.41 -8.36 16.80
C THR A 134 3.38 -9.01 15.82
N THR A 135 3.22 -10.31 15.56
CA THR A 135 4.02 -11.03 14.57
C THR A 135 3.83 -10.47 13.16
N GLN A 136 2.60 -10.17 12.72
CA GLN A 136 2.38 -9.58 11.39
C GLN A 136 3.01 -8.19 11.25
N VAL A 137 2.80 -7.31 12.23
CA VAL A 137 3.41 -5.97 12.24
C VAL A 137 4.93 -6.06 12.28
N LEU A 138 5.50 -6.92 13.13
CA LEU A 138 6.94 -7.14 13.20
C LEU A 138 7.49 -7.66 11.87
N LEU A 139 6.86 -8.65 11.25
CA LEU A 139 7.30 -9.21 9.98
C LEU A 139 7.32 -8.16 8.87
N TYR A 140 6.28 -7.33 8.79
CA TYR A 140 6.23 -6.26 7.79
C TYR A 140 7.22 -5.14 8.09
N SER A 141 7.46 -4.80 9.35
CA SER A 141 8.51 -3.86 9.74
C SER A 141 9.91 -4.38 9.42
N LEU A 142 10.16 -5.67 9.60
CA LEU A 142 11.41 -6.33 9.21
C LEU A 142 11.58 -6.34 7.68
N ALA A 143 10.51 -6.64 6.94
CA ALA A 143 10.50 -6.56 5.49
C ALA A 143 10.79 -5.12 5.00
N LEU A 144 10.20 -4.11 5.65
CA LEU A 144 10.50 -2.72 5.37
C LEU A 144 11.97 -2.38 5.64
N GLY A 145 12.53 -2.82 6.76
CA GLY A 145 13.95 -2.65 7.07
C GLY A 145 14.86 -3.29 6.02
N PHE A 146 14.51 -4.49 5.54
CA PHE A 146 15.23 -5.17 4.46
C PHE A 146 15.16 -4.40 3.13
N VAL A 147 13.99 -3.85 2.78
CA VAL A 147 13.81 -3.06 1.55
C VAL A 147 14.59 -1.75 1.61
N ILE A 148 14.58 -1.06 2.75
CA ILE A 148 15.40 0.13 2.98
C ILE A 148 16.89 -0.22 2.83
N ALA A 149 17.36 -1.30 3.46
CA ALA A 149 18.74 -1.75 3.33
C ALA A 149 19.11 -2.06 1.87
N THR A 150 18.21 -2.71 1.13
CA THR A 150 18.39 -2.99 -0.30
C THR A 150 18.50 -1.70 -1.11
N GLY A 151 17.66 -0.69 -0.84
CA GLY A 151 17.74 0.62 -1.47
C GLY A 151 19.08 1.33 -1.19
N VAL A 152 19.59 1.26 0.05
CA VAL A 152 20.90 1.81 0.41
C VAL A 152 22.05 1.07 -0.29
N VAL A 153 21.98 -0.26 -0.39
CA VAL A 153 22.97 -1.06 -1.13
C VAL A 153 22.93 -0.74 -2.62
N ALA A 154 21.75 -0.61 -3.22
CA ALA A 154 21.58 -0.21 -4.62
C ALA A 154 22.15 1.19 -4.88
N TRP A 155 21.87 2.16 -3.99
CA TRP A 155 22.49 3.48 -4.05
C TRP A 155 24.02 3.39 -3.98
N ARG A 156 24.56 2.61 -3.03
CA ARG A 156 26.01 2.42 -2.87
C ARG A 156 26.65 1.83 -4.12
N ALA A 157 25.97 0.87 -4.76
CA ALA A 157 26.43 0.31 -6.03
C ALA A 157 26.38 1.35 -7.16
N SER A 158 25.32 2.17 -7.22
CA SER A 158 25.16 3.22 -8.23
C SER A 158 26.22 4.33 -8.15
N MET A 159 26.84 4.53 -6.97
CA MET A 159 27.94 5.49 -6.81
C MET A 159 29.17 5.13 -7.66
N ASN A 160 29.39 3.84 -7.92
CA ASN A 160 30.55 3.38 -8.69
C ASN A 160 30.41 3.65 -10.20
N ASP A 161 29.18 3.86 -10.67
CA ASP A 161 28.87 4.07 -12.09
C ASP A 161 28.65 5.55 -12.44
N ARG A 162 28.79 6.48 -11.48
CA ARG A 162 28.65 7.93 -11.76
C ARG A 162 29.83 8.39 -12.63
N PRO A 163 29.61 8.78 -13.90
CA PRO A 163 30.65 9.43 -14.68
C PRO A 163 30.95 10.77 -14.03
N ASP A 164 32.23 11.12 -13.85
CA ASP A 164 32.69 12.46 -13.46
C ASP A 164 32.43 13.47 -14.62
N THR A 165 31.18 13.64 -15.03
CA THR A 165 30.81 14.70 -15.96
C THR A 165 30.44 15.91 -15.13
N GLY A 166 31.37 16.85 -15.00
CA GLY A 166 31.16 18.20 -14.44
C GLY A 166 30.20 19.06 -15.28
N LEU A 167 29.12 18.48 -15.77
CA LEU A 167 28.04 19.18 -16.43
C LEU A 167 27.21 19.90 -15.36
N PRO A 168 26.86 21.18 -15.57
CA PRO A 168 25.98 21.90 -14.67
C PRO A 168 24.68 21.11 -14.46
N GLN A 169 24.22 20.97 -13.21
CA GLN A 169 22.86 20.53 -12.93
C GLN A 169 21.92 21.38 -13.79
N GLU A 170 21.16 20.73 -14.66
CA GLU A 170 20.18 21.38 -15.51
C GLU A 170 19.19 22.09 -14.59
N LYS A 171 19.10 23.41 -14.72
CA LYS A 171 18.27 24.27 -13.87
C LYS A 171 16.83 23.76 -13.95
N ASP A 172 16.17 23.51 -12.83
CA ASP A 172 14.78 23.01 -12.79
C ASP A 172 13.87 23.89 -13.66
N ILE A 173 13.55 23.44 -14.87
CA ILE A 173 12.68 24.17 -15.78
C ILE A 173 11.24 23.85 -15.40
N ILE A 174 10.50 24.87 -14.99
CA ILE A 174 9.07 24.75 -14.72
C ILE A 174 8.35 24.59 -16.06
N GLU A 175 8.23 23.35 -16.53
CA GLU A 175 7.46 23.03 -17.72
C GLU A 175 5.98 22.85 -17.36
N TRP A 176 5.11 23.68 -17.96
CA TRP A 176 3.68 23.67 -17.67
C TRP A 176 3.00 22.31 -17.94
N ARG A 177 3.51 21.52 -18.89
CA ARG A 177 3.00 20.17 -19.22
C ARG A 177 3.23 19.20 -18.07
N SER A 178 4.46 19.19 -17.55
CA SER A 178 4.86 18.39 -16.40
C SER A 178 4.11 18.82 -15.14
N GLN A 179 3.86 20.13 -14.96
CA GLN A 179 3.01 20.64 -13.89
C GLN A 179 1.56 20.14 -14.03
N LEU A 180 0.96 20.24 -15.22
CA LEU A 180 -0.41 19.79 -15.44
C LEU A 180 -0.57 18.29 -15.13
N ILE A 181 0.32 17.45 -15.68
CA ILE A 181 0.30 16.00 -15.45
C ILE A 181 0.57 15.68 -13.98
N GLY A 182 1.53 16.36 -13.35
CA GLY A 182 1.84 16.19 -11.94
C GLY A 182 0.66 16.52 -11.03
N TRP A 183 -0.02 17.65 -11.28
CA TRP A 183 -1.21 18.05 -10.51
C TRP A 183 -2.40 17.14 -10.76
N THR A 184 -2.63 16.69 -11.99
CA THR A 184 -3.67 15.70 -12.30
C THR A 184 -3.41 14.40 -11.55
N SER A 185 -2.17 13.88 -11.58
CA SER A 185 -1.81 12.64 -10.91
C SER A 185 -1.89 12.79 -9.39
N ALA A 186 -1.45 13.92 -8.83
CA ALA A 186 -1.64 14.23 -7.43
C ALA A 186 -3.13 14.16 -7.04
N LEU A 187 -4.01 14.84 -7.79
CA LEU A 187 -5.46 14.81 -7.51
C LEU A 187 -6.05 13.40 -7.57
N LEU A 188 -5.64 12.59 -8.56
CA LEU A 188 -6.09 11.20 -8.67
C LEU A 188 -5.60 10.36 -7.49
N TYR A 189 -4.32 10.45 -7.15
CA TYR A 189 -3.75 9.72 -6.02
C TYR A 189 -4.41 10.10 -4.70
N LEU A 190 -4.64 11.39 -4.44
CA LEU A 190 -5.37 11.83 -3.24
C LEU A 190 -6.83 11.34 -3.28
N GLY A 191 -7.49 11.53 -4.41
CA GLY A 191 -8.89 11.16 -4.63
C GLY A 191 -9.13 9.65 -4.44
N SER A 192 -8.17 8.80 -4.80
CA SER A 192 -8.29 7.35 -4.66
C SER A 192 -8.46 6.90 -3.20
N ARG A 193 -7.82 7.58 -2.23
CA ARG A 193 -7.86 7.21 -0.81
C ARG A 193 -9.24 7.40 -0.20
N ILE A 194 -10.01 8.37 -0.69
CA ILE A 194 -11.35 8.69 -0.17
C ILE A 194 -12.28 7.47 -0.25
N PRO A 195 -12.45 6.78 -1.41
CA PRO A 195 -13.18 5.53 -1.48
C PRO A 195 -12.69 4.43 -0.54
N GLN A 196 -11.37 4.31 -0.32
CA GLN A 196 -10.85 3.29 0.59
C GLN A 196 -11.20 3.62 2.05
N ILE A 197 -11.08 4.89 2.44
CA ILE A 197 -11.46 5.37 3.77
C ILE A 197 -12.93 5.06 4.07
N PHE A 198 -13.83 5.35 3.13
CA PHE A 198 -15.25 5.02 3.28
C PHE A 198 -15.48 3.51 3.35
N LYS A 199 -14.83 2.74 2.47
CA LYS A 199 -14.93 1.28 2.50
C LYS A 199 -14.47 0.68 3.83
N ASN A 200 -13.41 1.22 4.43
CA ASN A 200 -12.89 0.79 5.72
C ASN A 200 -13.89 1.02 6.86
N PHE A 201 -14.66 2.11 6.84
CA PHE A 201 -15.71 2.36 7.84
C PHE A 201 -16.80 1.28 7.81
N THR A 202 -17.13 0.79 6.62
CA THR A 202 -18.13 -0.26 6.41
C THR A 202 -17.58 -1.66 6.70
N THR A 203 -16.42 -1.99 6.14
CA THR A 203 -15.83 -3.34 6.16
C THR A 203 -14.93 -3.60 7.36
N LYS A 204 -14.70 -2.59 8.23
CA LYS A 204 -13.81 -2.69 9.39
C LYS A 204 -12.38 -3.14 9.03
N CYS A 205 -11.96 -2.87 7.79
CA CYS A 205 -10.66 -3.26 7.22
C CYS A 205 -10.44 -4.78 7.08
N GLU A 206 -11.50 -5.57 6.94
CA GLU A 206 -11.39 -6.99 6.65
C GLU A 206 -10.76 -7.22 5.26
N GLY A 207 -9.75 -8.09 5.17
CA GLY A 207 -9.04 -8.42 3.92
C GLY A 207 -8.08 -7.34 3.38
N LEU A 208 -7.93 -6.20 4.06
CA LEU A 208 -7.00 -5.13 3.68
C LEU A 208 -5.57 -5.47 4.13
N SER A 209 -4.59 -5.35 3.21
CA SER A 209 -3.18 -5.54 3.54
C SER A 209 -2.59 -4.28 4.17
N LEU A 210 -2.20 -4.38 5.44
CA LEU A 210 -1.50 -3.31 6.18
C LEU A 210 -0.19 -2.89 5.48
N ALA A 211 0.53 -3.87 4.92
CA ALA A 211 1.85 -3.67 4.36
C ALA A 211 1.83 -2.79 3.10
N LEU A 212 0.77 -2.84 2.29
CA LEU A 212 0.58 -1.95 1.13
C LEU A 212 0.76 -0.48 1.54
N PHE A 213 0.06 -0.07 2.61
CA PHE A 213 0.10 1.32 3.10
C PHE A 213 1.40 1.65 3.83
N MET A 214 2.00 0.70 4.56
CA MET A 214 3.31 0.93 5.19
C MET A 214 4.41 1.18 4.17
N PHE A 215 4.47 0.38 3.09
CA PHE A 215 5.42 0.59 2.00
C PHE A 215 5.13 1.89 1.23
N ALA A 216 3.86 2.21 0.99
CA ALA A 216 3.46 3.46 0.32
C ALA A 216 3.88 4.70 1.15
N ILE A 217 3.67 4.69 2.47
CA ILE A 217 4.11 5.77 3.36
C ILE A 217 5.63 5.89 3.34
N ALA A 218 6.36 4.79 3.50
CA ALA A 218 7.82 4.81 3.51
C ALA A 218 8.40 5.30 2.17
N GLY A 219 7.86 4.82 1.05
CA GLY A 219 8.27 5.24 -0.30
C GLY A 219 8.00 6.72 -0.56
N ASN A 220 6.80 7.22 -0.22
CA ASN A 220 6.45 8.63 -0.35
C ASN A 220 7.27 9.53 0.58
N ALA A 221 7.51 9.10 1.82
CA ALA A 221 8.32 9.87 2.77
C ALA A 221 9.76 9.99 2.28
N ALA A 222 10.36 8.89 1.84
CA ALA A 222 11.70 8.89 1.26
C ALA A 222 11.78 9.79 0.01
N TYR A 223 10.76 9.77 -0.84
CA TYR A 223 10.70 10.62 -2.04
C TYR A 223 10.59 12.12 -1.72
N VAL A 224 9.71 12.50 -0.81
CA VAL A 224 9.59 13.91 -0.38
C VAL A 224 10.89 14.36 0.28
N LEU A 225 11.48 13.51 1.14
CA LEU A 225 12.76 13.81 1.76
C LEU A 225 13.90 13.90 0.74
N SER A 226 13.91 13.11 -0.33
CA SER A 226 14.96 13.24 -1.37
C SER A 226 14.90 14.59 -2.06
N ILE A 227 13.71 15.08 -2.40
CA ILE A 227 13.55 16.43 -2.98
C ILE A 227 14.00 17.49 -1.98
N CYS A 228 13.52 17.40 -0.74
CA CYS A 228 13.84 18.36 0.31
C CYS A 228 15.34 18.42 0.67
N THR A 229 16.01 17.27 0.66
CA THR A 229 17.45 17.18 0.96
C THR A 229 18.33 17.59 -0.21
N ASP A 230 17.82 17.55 -1.44
CA ASP A 230 18.53 18.07 -2.61
C ASP A 230 18.63 19.59 -2.55
N SER A 231 17.49 20.28 -2.41
CA SER A 231 17.45 21.73 -2.25
C SER A 231 16.21 22.24 -1.51
N MET A 232 16.42 23.24 -0.64
CA MET A 232 15.36 24.01 0.03
C MET A 232 15.05 25.34 -0.68
N GLU A 233 15.61 25.56 -1.87
CA GLU A 233 15.36 26.78 -2.64
C GLU A 233 13.92 26.82 -3.15
N ALA A 234 13.28 27.99 -3.06
CA ALA A 234 11.88 28.15 -3.45
C ALA A 234 11.61 27.74 -4.90
N GLN A 235 12.55 27.99 -5.82
CA GLN A 235 12.40 27.59 -7.23
C GLN A 235 12.33 26.07 -7.39
N HIS A 236 13.23 25.34 -6.72
CA HIS A 236 13.26 23.88 -6.71
C HIS A 236 11.98 23.29 -6.11
N LEU A 237 11.52 23.83 -4.99
CA LEU A 237 10.29 23.38 -4.33
C LEU A 237 9.04 23.66 -5.16
N ILE A 238 8.98 24.81 -5.86
CA ILE A 238 7.88 25.14 -6.76
C ILE A 238 7.89 24.23 -7.98
N ALA A 239 9.07 23.96 -8.56
CA ALA A 239 9.21 23.02 -9.66
C ALA A 239 8.71 21.63 -9.24
N ASN A 240 9.00 21.20 -8.01
CA ASN A 240 8.58 19.90 -7.49
C ASN A 240 7.23 19.90 -6.72
N ALA A 241 6.48 21.00 -6.74
CA ALA A 241 5.34 21.20 -5.84
C ALA A 241 4.23 20.17 -6.00
N SER A 242 3.90 19.79 -7.24
CA SER A 242 2.86 18.80 -7.53
C SER A 242 3.21 17.41 -6.97
N TRP A 243 4.48 17.01 -7.09
CA TRP A 243 5.01 15.76 -6.54
C TRP A 243 5.05 15.76 -5.01
N ILE A 244 5.49 16.87 -4.41
CA ILE A 244 5.49 17.04 -2.95
C ILE A 244 4.05 17.01 -2.42
N ALA A 245 3.13 17.74 -3.05
CA ALA A 245 1.73 17.77 -2.65
C ALA A 245 1.08 16.38 -2.81
N GLY A 246 1.28 15.75 -3.96
CA GLY A 246 0.77 14.41 -4.26
C GLY A 246 1.24 13.37 -3.24
N SER A 247 2.55 13.33 -2.97
CA SER A 247 3.15 12.34 -2.07
C SER A 247 2.92 12.66 -0.60
N GLY A 248 3.12 13.91 -0.20
CA GLY A 248 3.02 14.38 1.18
C GLY A 248 1.59 14.29 1.72
N LEU A 249 0.59 14.74 0.96
CA LEU A 249 -0.81 14.66 1.40
C LEU A 249 -1.33 13.21 1.35
N THR A 250 -0.82 12.40 0.43
CA THR A 250 -1.06 10.95 0.41
C THR A 250 -0.58 10.27 1.68
N ILE A 251 0.60 10.61 2.21
CA ILE A 251 1.10 10.05 3.48
C ILE A 251 0.08 10.28 4.61
N LEU A 252 -0.51 11.47 4.70
CA LEU A 252 -1.48 11.79 5.75
C LEU A 252 -2.74 10.91 5.63
N LEU A 253 -3.24 10.71 4.42
CA LEU A 253 -4.40 9.85 4.17
C LEU A 253 -4.09 8.37 4.40
N ASP A 254 -2.90 7.90 4.04
CA ASP A 254 -2.47 6.53 4.26
C ASP A 254 -2.25 6.27 5.77
N ILE A 255 -1.73 7.24 6.54
CA ILE A 255 -1.67 7.17 8.02
C ILE A 255 -3.08 7.09 8.60
N PHE A 256 -4.03 7.85 8.06
CA PHE A 256 -5.43 7.76 8.50
C PHE A 256 -6.03 6.37 8.24
N VAL A 257 -5.77 5.78 7.07
CA VAL A 257 -6.17 4.41 6.73
C VAL A 257 -5.54 3.39 7.68
N LEU A 258 -4.25 3.52 7.99
CA LEU A 258 -3.59 2.70 9.01
C LEU A 258 -4.25 2.87 10.39
N GLY A 259 -4.61 4.11 10.75
CA GLY A 259 -5.33 4.42 11.98
C GLY A 259 -6.68 3.70 12.07
N GLN A 260 -7.47 3.68 10.98
CA GLN A 260 -8.72 2.93 10.90
C GLN A 260 -8.49 1.43 11.16
N PHE A 261 -7.44 0.87 10.56
CA PHE A 261 -7.10 -0.54 10.74
C PHE A 261 -6.83 -0.88 12.21
N PHE A 262 -6.00 -0.09 12.89
CA PHE A 262 -5.70 -0.32 14.31
C PHE A 262 -6.93 -0.10 15.20
N TYR A 263 -7.74 0.92 14.91
CA TYR A 263 -8.94 1.23 15.67
C TYR A 263 -9.99 0.10 15.59
N PHE A 264 -10.39 -0.31 14.38
CA PHE A 264 -11.44 -1.32 14.21
C PHE A 264 -11.02 -2.69 14.74
N ARG A 265 -9.77 -3.10 14.52
CA ARG A 265 -9.26 -4.36 15.08
C ARG A 265 -9.04 -4.33 16.59
N SER A 266 -8.87 -3.15 17.19
CA SER A 266 -8.84 -3.04 18.66
C SER A 266 -10.24 -3.18 19.24
N SER A 267 -11.23 -2.50 18.63
CA SER A 267 -12.62 -2.54 19.09
C SER A 267 -13.22 -3.94 19.05
N GLU A 268 -12.93 -4.72 17.99
CA GLU A 268 -13.41 -6.09 17.84
C GLU A 268 -12.86 -7.01 18.95
N ARG A 269 -11.58 -6.85 19.31
CA ARG A 269 -10.96 -7.65 20.38
C ARG A 269 -11.57 -7.34 21.75
N SER A 270 -11.75 -6.06 22.08
CA SER A 270 -12.36 -5.67 23.35
C SER A 270 -13.78 -6.22 23.50
N PHE A 271 -14.52 -6.36 22.39
CA PHE A 271 -15.84 -6.98 22.42
C PHE A 271 -15.77 -8.49 22.70
N VAL A 272 -14.85 -9.22 22.06
CA VAL A 272 -14.63 -10.66 22.30
C VAL A 272 -14.19 -10.93 23.74
N GLU A 273 -13.27 -10.13 24.29
CA GLU A 273 -12.78 -10.28 25.67
C GLU A 273 -13.89 -10.04 26.72
N ILE A 274 -14.80 -9.09 26.45
CA ILE A 274 -15.97 -8.88 27.30
C ILE A 274 -16.93 -10.08 27.23
N ASP A 275 -17.22 -10.60 26.04
CA ASP A 275 -18.12 -11.75 25.87
C ASP A 275 -17.59 -13.01 26.59
N GLU A 276 -16.29 -13.31 26.45
CA GLU A 276 -15.64 -14.40 27.18
C GLU A 276 -15.74 -14.20 28.71
N SER A 277 -15.50 -12.98 29.20
CA SER A 277 -15.61 -12.68 30.64
C SER A 277 -17.02 -12.81 31.20
N VAL A 278 -18.05 -12.59 30.37
CA VAL A 278 -19.46 -12.75 30.76
C VAL A 278 -19.88 -14.22 30.74
N LEU A 279 -19.32 -15.03 29.82
CA LEU A 279 -19.59 -16.47 29.75
C LEU A 279 -18.91 -17.27 30.88
N ASP A 280 -17.82 -16.75 31.44
CA ASP A 280 -17.06 -17.36 32.54
C ASP A 280 -17.54 -16.95 33.95
N ALA A 281 -18.47 -15.99 34.07
CA ALA A 281 -19.06 -15.50 35.32
C ALA A 281 -20.36 -16.22 35.71
#